data_AF-A0A1H4AW72-F1
#
_entry.id   AF-A0A1H4AW72-F1
#
_cell.length_a   1.000
_cell.length_b   1.000
_cell.length_c   1.000
_cell.angle_alpha   90.00
_cell.angle_beta   90.00
_cell.angle_gamma   90.00
#
_symmetry.space_group_name_H-M   'P 1'
#
loop_
_entity.id
_entity.type
_entity.pdbx_description
1 polymer ?
#
loop_
_entity_poly.entity_id
_entity_poly.type
_entity_poly.pdbx_seq_one_letter_code
_entity_poly.pdbx_strand_id
1 'polypeptide(L)'
;MKTITLTVFTLLFAVSLVSAQEFRGKLNIKGVSQSSSIKYSEPVKLFKDFKDNKYQIVFTLDAKSDQIVLFDMVTTVSVNGRVISKSSRKNWPWLPGDMYVPAEAFDFIPALQSQSKLNRDGRYEFPDDMFDITLEMVPSGGAAGRIEPIRFSVSR
;
A
#
# COMPACT_ATOMS: atom_id res chain seq x y z
N MET A 1 58.29 22.57 -31.75
CA MET A 1 57.12 23.48 -31.88
C MET A 1 56.24 22.89 -32.97
N LYS A 2 55.00 22.44 -32.78
CA LYS A 2 54.00 22.61 -31.73
C LYS A 2 53.23 21.28 -31.60
N THR A 3 53.00 20.87 -30.36
CA THR A 3 52.07 19.82 -29.95
C THR A 3 50.66 20.21 -30.42
N ILE A 4 50.01 19.34 -31.19
CA ILE A 4 48.56 19.41 -31.43
C ILE A 4 47.95 18.24 -30.65
N THR A 5 47.58 18.50 -29.41
CA THR A 5 46.79 17.58 -28.60
C THR A 5 45.36 18.11 -28.64
N LEU A 6 44.61 17.67 -29.64
CA LEU A 6 43.21 18.05 -29.84
C LEU A 6 42.32 17.03 -29.10
N THR A 7 41.74 17.49 -27.99
CA THR A 7 40.38 17.19 -27.52
C THR A 7 39.92 15.73 -27.58
N VAL A 8 40.08 14.98 -26.47
CA VAL A 8 39.22 13.84 -26.14
C VAL A 8 38.86 13.93 -24.66
N PHE A 9 37.92 14.82 -24.32
CA PHE A 9 37.34 14.89 -22.97
C PHE A 9 35.80 15.00 -23.04
N THR A 10 35.21 14.38 -24.06
CA THR A 10 33.78 14.56 -24.36
C THR A 10 33.09 13.25 -24.74
N LEU A 11 33.41 12.14 -24.05
CA LEU A 11 32.63 10.90 -24.19
C LEU A 11 32.65 10.01 -22.93
N LEU A 12 32.57 10.61 -21.75
CA LEU A 12 32.36 9.88 -20.48
C LEU A 12 31.02 10.19 -19.81
N PHE A 13 30.23 11.10 -20.38
CA PHE A 13 28.79 11.18 -20.11
C PHE A 13 28.05 10.20 -21.03
N ALA A 14 28.42 8.92 -20.96
CA ALA A 14 27.47 7.87 -21.29
C ALA A 14 26.43 7.95 -20.18
N VAL A 15 25.42 8.78 -20.43
CA VAL A 15 24.22 8.90 -19.63
C VAL A 15 23.75 7.47 -19.42
N SER A 16 23.93 6.95 -18.21
CA SER A 16 23.28 5.74 -17.78
C SER A 16 21.79 6.09 -17.77
N LEU A 17 21.17 5.91 -18.94
CA LEU A 17 19.73 5.83 -19.10
C LEU A 17 19.34 4.61 -18.28
N VAL A 18 19.16 4.81 -16.98
CA VAL A 18 18.39 3.93 -16.14
C VAL A 18 17.01 3.98 -16.77
N SER A 19 16.74 3.05 -17.69
CA SER A 19 15.39 2.81 -18.17
C SER A 19 14.60 2.44 -16.92
N ALA A 20 13.87 3.41 -16.38
CA ALA A 20 12.93 3.15 -15.32
C ALA A 20 12.01 2.06 -15.83
N GLN A 21 12.04 0.89 -15.18
CA GLN A 21 11.22 -0.24 -15.59
C GLN A 21 9.76 0.20 -15.48
N GLU A 22 9.11 0.39 -16.63
CA GLU A 22 7.68 0.65 -16.66
C GLU A 22 6.97 -0.62 -16.23
N PHE A 23 6.15 -0.50 -15.19
CA PHE A 23 5.29 -1.55 -14.71
C PHE A 23 3.86 -1.03 -14.51
N ARG A 24 2.91 -1.96 -14.50
CA ARG A 24 1.53 -1.70 -14.15
C ARG A 24 1.19 -2.47 -12.88
N GLY A 25 0.93 -1.74 -11.80
CA GLY A 25 0.48 -2.36 -10.55
C GLY A 25 -1.00 -2.14 -10.28
N LYS A 26 -1.65 -3.09 -9.60
CA LYS A 26 -3.05 -3.00 -9.19
C LYS A 26 -3.21 -3.56 -7.78
N LEU A 27 -3.76 -2.75 -6.89
CA LEU A 27 -4.14 -3.17 -5.54
C LEU A 27 -5.66 -3.42 -5.48
N ASN A 28 -6.07 -4.56 -4.94
CA ASN A 28 -7.48 -4.94 -4.82
C ASN A 28 -7.76 -5.63 -3.47
N ILE A 29 -9.01 -5.60 -3.02
CA ILE A 29 -9.51 -6.37 -1.89
C ILE A 29 -10.68 -7.21 -2.38
N LYS A 30 -10.61 -8.53 -2.21
CA LYS A 30 -11.71 -9.41 -2.61
C LYS A 30 -13.00 -9.04 -1.88
N GLY A 31 -14.10 -8.95 -2.62
CA GLY A 31 -15.43 -8.63 -2.06
C GLY A 31 -15.63 -7.17 -1.65
N VAL A 32 -14.67 -6.27 -1.92
CA VAL A 32 -14.70 -4.86 -1.53
C VAL A 32 -14.45 -4.02 -2.78
N SER A 33 -15.48 -3.33 -3.27
CA SER A 33 -15.31 -2.34 -4.33
C SER A 33 -14.77 -1.03 -3.76
N GLN A 34 -14.18 -0.17 -4.61
CA GLN A 34 -13.90 1.21 -4.23
C GLN A 34 -15.21 1.83 -3.70
N SER A 35 -15.17 2.48 -2.52
CA SER A 35 -16.31 3.07 -1.79
C SER A 35 -17.29 2.10 -1.11
N SER A 36 -16.98 0.80 -1.04
CA SER A 36 -17.79 -0.11 -0.22
C SER A 36 -17.59 0.14 1.28
N SER A 37 -18.69 0.10 2.03
CA SER A 37 -18.69 0.11 3.48
C SER A 37 -18.84 -1.31 4.00
N ILE A 38 -17.91 -1.72 4.84
CA ILE A 38 -17.87 -3.01 5.49
C ILE A 38 -18.45 -2.85 6.91
N LYS A 39 -19.52 -3.58 7.22
CA LYS A 39 -20.20 -3.46 8.51
C LYS A 39 -19.70 -4.46 9.55
N TYR A 40 -19.13 -3.94 10.64
CA TYR A 40 -18.73 -4.72 11.82
C TYR A 40 -18.95 -3.90 13.08
N SER A 41 -19.54 -4.52 14.10
CA SER A 41 -19.65 -3.92 15.43
C SER A 41 -18.40 -4.14 16.29
N GLU A 42 -17.69 -5.24 16.07
CA GLU A 42 -16.55 -5.66 16.88
C GLU A 42 -15.28 -5.71 16.01
N PRO A 43 -14.18 -5.03 16.41
CA PRO A 43 -12.92 -5.04 15.67
C PRO A 43 -12.36 -6.46 15.47
N VAL A 44 -12.48 -7.31 16.49
CA VAL A 44 -12.00 -8.70 16.44
C VAL A 44 -12.67 -9.49 15.31
N LYS A 45 -13.95 -9.27 15.04
CA LYS A 45 -14.67 -9.98 13.96
C LYS A 45 -14.20 -9.51 12.59
N LEU A 46 -13.99 -8.20 12.41
CA LEU A 46 -13.40 -7.65 11.19
C LEU A 46 -12.02 -8.26 10.94
N PHE A 47 -11.16 -8.28 11.96
CA PHE A 47 -9.80 -8.79 11.85
C PHE A 47 -9.75 -10.28 11.56
N LYS A 48 -10.66 -11.05 12.18
CA LYS A 48 -10.83 -12.48 11.86
C LYS A 48 -11.18 -12.69 10.39
N ASP A 49 -12.06 -11.88 9.82
CA ASP A 49 -12.47 -12.04 8.42
C ASP A 49 -11.36 -11.66 7.42
N PHE A 50 -10.46 -10.72 7.78
CA PHE A 50 -9.22 -10.51 7.03
C PHE A 50 -8.28 -11.72 7.15
N LYS A 51 -8.05 -12.23 8.37
CA LYS A 51 -7.19 -13.39 8.64
C LYS A 51 -7.65 -14.65 7.92
N ASP A 52 -8.97 -14.86 7.86
CA ASP A 52 -9.60 -16.03 7.23
C ASP A 52 -9.81 -15.83 5.71
N ASN A 53 -9.15 -14.82 5.11
CA ASN A 53 -9.15 -14.50 3.67
C ASN A 53 -10.51 -14.13 3.06
N LYS A 54 -11.52 -13.74 3.86
CA LYS A 54 -12.78 -13.21 3.33
C LYS A 54 -12.55 -11.89 2.58
N TYR A 55 -11.66 -11.04 3.12
CA TYR A 55 -11.24 -9.76 2.52
C TYR A 55 -9.77 -9.80 2.09
N GLN A 56 -9.41 -10.74 1.23
CA GLN A 56 -8.04 -10.92 0.79
C GLN A 56 -7.53 -9.70 0.01
N ILE A 57 -6.43 -9.09 0.46
CA ILE A 57 -5.75 -8.02 -0.26
C ILE A 57 -4.82 -8.67 -1.29
N VAL A 58 -4.96 -8.28 -2.55
CA VAL A 58 -4.19 -8.78 -3.69
C VAL A 58 -3.48 -7.61 -4.33
N PHE A 59 -2.16 -7.70 -4.46
CA PHE A 59 -1.39 -6.78 -5.27
C PHE A 59 -0.85 -7.53 -6.50
N THR A 60 -1.27 -7.07 -7.68
CA THR A 60 -0.80 -7.55 -8.98
C THR A 60 0.27 -6.60 -9.47
N LEU A 61 1.44 -7.12 -9.81
CA LEU A 61 2.52 -6.37 -10.44
C LEU A 61 2.81 -6.96 -11.83
N ASP A 62 2.38 -6.27 -12.88
CA ASP A 62 2.71 -6.61 -14.26
C ASP A 62 3.96 -5.83 -14.68
N ALA A 63 5.07 -6.55 -14.85
CA ALA A 63 6.35 -5.97 -15.23
C ALA A 63 7.09 -6.92 -16.19
N LYS A 64 7.84 -6.35 -17.15
CA LYS A 64 8.52 -7.12 -18.21
C LYS A 64 9.73 -7.93 -17.73
N SER A 65 10.23 -7.68 -16.52
CA SER A 65 11.43 -8.29 -15.98
C SER A 65 11.14 -8.85 -14.60
N ASP A 66 11.72 -10.02 -14.31
CA ASP A 66 11.66 -10.72 -13.01
C ASP A 66 12.49 -10.04 -11.91
N GLN A 67 12.92 -8.80 -12.13
CA GLN A 67 13.63 -8.02 -11.13
C GLN A 67 12.74 -7.62 -9.97
N ILE A 68 13.35 -7.54 -8.78
CA ILE A 68 12.68 -7.05 -7.58
C ILE A 68 12.34 -5.57 -7.77
N VAL A 69 11.08 -5.22 -7.51
CA VAL A 69 10.60 -3.84 -7.44
C VAL A 69 10.31 -3.50 -5.99
N LEU A 70 10.78 -2.34 -5.53
CA LEU A 70 10.57 -1.88 -4.16
C LEU A 70 9.31 -1.02 -4.07
N PHE A 71 8.53 -1.24 -3.01
CA PHE A 71 7.36 -0.42 -2.71
C PHE A 71 7.36 0.05 -1.26
N ASP A 72 6.90 1.27 -1.05
CA ASP A 72 6.48 1.76 0.25
C ASP A 72 4.98 1.47 0.40
N MET A 73 4.63 0.64 1.38
CA MET A 73 3.23 0.37 1.74
C MET A 73 2.76 1.49 2.65
N VAL A 74 1.85 2.35 2.18
CA VAL A 74 1.33 3.49 2.93
C VAL A 74 -0.10 3.21 3.33
N THR A 75 -0.45 3.54 4.57
CA THR A 75 -1.81 3.43 5.08
C THR A 75 -2.23 4.72 5.75
N THR A 76 -3.43 5.17 5.43
CA THR A 76 -4.08 6.31 6.06
C THR A 76 -5.43 5.86 6.60
N VAL A 77 -5.69 6.11 7.87
CA VAL A 77 -6.98 5.87 8.52
C VAL A 77 -7.54 7.20 8.97
N SER A 78 -8.77 7.50 8.54
CA SER A 78 -9.51 8.70 8.91
C SER A 78 -10.82 8.35 9.58
N VAL A 79 -11.28 9.22 10.47
CA VAL A 79 -12.61 9.15 11.09
C VAL A 79 -13.31 10.48 10.85
N ASN A 80 -14.51 10.43 10.28
CA ASN A 80 -15.29 11.63 9.95
C ASN A 80 -14.46 12.69 9.17
N GLY A 81 -13.63 12.25 8.23
CA GLY A 81 -12.75 13.10 7.42
C GLY A 81 -11.45 13.57 8.09
N ARG A 82 -11.22 13.27 9.38
CA ARG A 82 -9.96 13.59 10.08
C ARG A 82 -9.03 12.39 10.11
N VAL A 83 -7.79 12.55 9.66
CA VAL A 83 -6.75 11.50 9.78
C VAL A 83 -6.44 11.24 11.25
N ILE A 84 -6.63 10.00 11.69
CA ILE A 84 -6.31 9.53 13.04
C ILE A 84 -5.03 8.70 13.09
N SER A 85 -4.61 8.12 11.96
CA SER A 85 -3.37 7.36 11.83
C SER A 85 -2.86 7.42 10.41
N LYS A 86 -1.52 7.52 10.28
CA LYS A 86 -0.80 7.35 9.03
C LYS A 86 0.46 6.55 9.28
N SER A 87 0.64 5.44 8.57
CA SER A 87 1.79 4.54 8.69
C SER A 87 2.41 4.30 7.31
N SER A 88 3.68 3.92 7.31
CA SER A 88 4.40 3.52 6.11
C SER A 88 5.44 2.46 6.42
N ARG A 89 5.43 1.36 5.67
CA ARG A 89 6.49 0.35 5.65
C ARG A 89 7.27 0.49 4.36
N LYS A 90 8.55 0.87 4.47
CA LYS A 90 9.36 1.28 3.33
C LYS A 90 10.14 0.14 2.69
N ASN A 91 10.46 0.32 1.41
CA ASN A 91 11.37 -0.53 0.64
C ASN A 91 11.00 -2.03 0.68
N TRP A 92 9.71 -2.34 0.65
CA TRP A 92 9.25 -3.72 0.65
C TRP A 92 9.50 -4.36 -0.71
N PRO A 93 10.20 -5.50 -0.79
CA PRO A 93 10.52 -6.14 -2.06
C PRO A 93 9.31 -6.88 -2.63
N TRP A 94 9.08 -6.69 -3.92
CA TRP A 94 8.03 -7.37 -4.68
C TRP A 94 8.61 -8.03 -5.93
N LEU A 95 8.10 -9.21 -6.24
CA LEU A 95 8.33 -9.88 -7.53
C LEU A 95 7.12 -9.63 -8.44
N PRO A 96 7.31 -9.56 -9.76
CA PRO A 96 6.19 -9.52 -10.70
C PRO A 96 5.23 -10.71 -10.51
N GLY A 97 3.95 -10.47 -10.75
CA GLY A 97 2.87 -11.43 -10.57
C GLY A 97 1.85 -11.01 -9.50
N ASP A 98 0.94 -11.93 -9.19
CA ASP A 98 -0.07 -11.76 -8.15
C ASP A 98 0.47 -12.21 -6.80
N MET A 99 0.42 -11.32 -5.80
CA MET A 99 0.77 -11.67 -4.43
C MET A 99 -0.33 -11.26 -3.45
N TYR A 100 -0.53 -12.10 -2.43
CA TYR A 100 -1.41 -11.79 -1.31
C TYR A 100 -0.67 -10.96 -0.29
N VAL A 101 -1.31 -9.88 0.15
CA VAL A 101 -0.77 -8.99 1.16
C VAL A 101 -1.55 -9.21 2.46
N PRO A 102 -0.90 -9.59 3.57
CA PRO A 102 -1.61 -9.70 4.84
C PRO A 102 -2.11 -8.32 5.28
N ALA A 103 -3.28 -8.25 5.90
CA ALA A 103 -3.84 -6.99 6.40
C ALA A 103 -2.91 -6.31 7.43
N GLU A 104 -2.17 -7.12 8.16
CA GLU A 104 -1.15 -6.72 9.12
C GLU A 104 0.03 -5.98 8.48
N ALA A 105 0.25 -6.08 7.16
CA ALA A 105 1.29 -5.31 6.48
C ALA A 105 0.95 -3.82 6.35
N PHE A 106 -0.33 -3.46 6.47
CA PHE A 106 -0.82 -2.09 6.32
C PHE A 106 -1.07 -1.38 7.66
N ASP A 107 -0.97 -2.05 8.81
CA ASP A 107 -1.10 -1.40 10.13
C ASP A 107 -2.42 -0.63 10.37
N PHE A 108 -3.49 -0.84 9.59
CA PHE A 108 -4.80 -0.19 9.85
C PHE A 108 -5.54 -0.83 11.03
N ILE A 109 -5.33 -2.14 11.28
CA ILE A 109 -5.90 -2.91 12.39
C ILE A 109 -5.68 -2.22 13.76
N PRO A 110 -4.44 -1.91 14.18
CA PRO A 110 -4.21 -1.22 15.45
C PRO A 110 -4.81 0.19 15.49
N ALA A 111 -4.87 0.90 14.35
CA ALA A 111 -5.49 2.21 14.27
C ALA A 111 -7.00 2.14 14.56
N LEU A 112 -7.69 1.17 13.95
CA LEU A 112 -9.11 0.90 14.21
C LEU A 112 -9.36 0.49 15.68
N GLN A 113 -8.52 -0.39 16.22
CA GLN A 113 -8.62 -0.82 17.61
C GLN A 113 -8.43 0.34 18.61
N SER A 114 -7.56 1.31 18.30
CA SER A 114 -7.29 2.46 19.19
C SER A 114 -8.52 3.33 19.45
N GLN A 115 -9.52 3.30 18.55
CA GLN A 115 -10.77 4.04 18.69
C GLN A 115 -11.89 3.21 19.31
N SER A 116 -11.67 1.91 19.52
CA SER A 116 -12.68 1.00 20.04
C SER A 116 -12.85 1.14 21.55
N LYS A 117 -14.07 0.95 22.05
CA LYS A 117 -14.41 1.08 23.48
C LYS A 117 -14.97 -0.22 24.03
N LEU A 118 -14.72 -0.50 25.32
CA LEU A 118 -15.35 -1.62 26.00
C LEU A 118 -16.85 -1.32 26.21
N ASN A 119 -17.69 -2.26 25.79
CA ASN A 119 -19.12 -2.24 26.09
C ASN A 119 -19.39 -2.82 27.49
N ARG A 120 -20.67 -2.86 27.89
CA ARG A 120 -21.10 -3.39 29.21
C ARG A 120 -20.75 -4.87 29.41
N ASP A 121 -20.58 -5.62 28.32
CA ASP A 121 -20.22 -7.04 28.33
C ASP A 121 -18.70 -7.26 28.33
N GLY A 122 -17.89 -6.20 28.39
CA GLY A 122 -16.43 -6.29 28.33
C GLY A 122 -15.86 -6.63 26.94
N ARG A 123 -16.64 -6.46 25.86
CA ARG A 123 -16.17 -6.60 24.48
C ARG A 123 -15.81 -5.25 23.89
N TYR A 124 -14.75 -5.20 23.08
CA TYR A 124 -14.42 -4.00 22.32
C TYR A 124 -15.41 -3.82 21.16
N GLU A 125 -15.99 -2.63 21.05
CA GLU A 125 -16.87 -2.23 19.96
C GLU A 125 -16.32 -1.01 19.24
N PHE A 126 -16.54 -0.94 17.93
CA PHE A 126 -16.33 0.29 17.20
C PHE A 126 -17.32 1.38 17.65
N PRO A 127 -16.90 2.65 17.67
CA PRO A 127 -17.83 3.76 17.78
C PRO A 127 -18.79 3.77 16.57
N ASP A 128 -19.89 4.50 16.68
CA ASP A 128 -20.87 4.66 15.59
C ASP A 128 -20.34 5.54 14.43
N ASP A 129 -19.07 5.94 14.50
CA ASP A 129 -18.37 6.69 13.46
C ASP A 129 -18.00 5.81 12.25
N MET A 130 -17.80 6.47 11.11
CA MET A 130 -17.28 5.81 9.92
C MET A 130 -15.76 5.98 9.83
N PHE A 131 -15.06 4.86 9.71
CA PHE A 131 -13.64 4.82 9.43
C PHE A 131 -13.43 4.74 7.93
N ASP A 132 -12.62 5.65 7.38
CA ASP A 132 -12.16 5.58 6.00
C ASP A 132 -10.71 5.11 5.98
N ILE A 133 -10.46 4.02 5.26
CA ILE A 133 -9.14 3.40 5.15
C ILE A 133 -8.66 3.54 3.71
N THR A 134 -7.47 4.08 3.54
CA THR A 134 -6.75 4.15 2.26
C THR A 134 -5.48 3.33 2.35
N LEU A 135 -5.34 2.35 1.46
CA LEU A 135 -4.13 1.54 1.31
C LEU A 135 -3.45 1.87 -0.01
N GLU A 136 -2.14 2.04 0.04
CA GLU A 136 -1.30 2.50 -1.07
C GLU A 136 -0.06 1.63 -1.20
N MET A 137 0.31 1.32 -2.46
CA MET A 137 1.58 0.74 -2.84
C MET A 137 2.33 1.80 -3.65
N VAL A 138 3.29 2.48 -3.04
CA VAL A 138 4.03 3.58 -3.69
C VAL A 138 5.37 3.04 -4.21
N PRO A 139 5.68 3.13 -5.51
CA PRO A 139 6.98 2.70 -6.02
C PRO A 139 8.12 3.43 -5.31
N SER A 140 9.17 2.71 -4.94
CA SER A 140 10.40 3.25 -4.35
C SER A 140 11.64 2.67 -5.05
N GLY A 141 12.84 3.14 -4.69
CA GLY A 141 14.09 2.62 -5.24
C GLY A 141 14.33 2.91 -6.74
N GLY A 142 13.67 3.91 -7.32
CA GLY A 142 13.88 4.31 -8.73
C GLY A 142 12.96 3.63 -9.75
N ALA A 143 12.05 2.76 -9.30
CA ALA A 143 11.01 2.19 -10.16
C ALA A 143 9.93 3.23 -10.49
N ALA A 144 9.37 3.19 -11.70
CA ALA A 144 8.34 4.12 -12.14
C ALA A 144 7.08 3.36 -12.58
N GLY A 145 5.96 3.69 -11.95
CA GLY A 145 4.65 3.11 -12.24
C GLY A 145 3.61 3.79 -11.38
N ARG A 146 2.35 3.78 -11.81
CA ARG A 146 1.24 4.33 -11.02
C ARG A 146 0.33 3.20 -10.57
N ILE A 147 0.03 3.19 -9.28
CA ILE A 147 -0.88 2.25 -8.65
C ILE A 147 -1.97 3.07 -7.99
N GLU A 148 -3.22 2.82 -8.38
CA GLU A 148 -4.33 3.51 -7.73
C GLU A 148 -4.50 2.97 -6.30
N PRO A 149 -4.68 3.85 -5.30
CA PRO A 149 -5.02 3.44 -3.95
C PRO A 149 -6.33 2.67 -3.92
N ILE A 150 -6.45 1.74 -2.98
CA ILE A 150 -7.73 1.17 -2.61
C ILE A 150 -8.30 1.88 -1.39
N ARG A 151 -9.58 2.21 -1.46
CA ARG A 151 -10.32 2.91 -0.42
C ARG A 151 -11.57 2.12 -0.06
N PHE A 152 -11.75 1.88 1.23
CA PHE A 152 -12.92 1.24 1.78
C PHE A 152 -13.23 1.84 3.15
N SER A 153 -14.48 1.71 3.56
CA SER A 153 -14.93 2.23 4.85
C SER A 153 -15.32 1.07 5.77
N VAL A 154 -15.16 1.27 7.07
CA VAL A 154 -15.68 0.38 8.10
C VAL A 154 -16.65 1.19 8.94
N SER A 155 -17.85 0.66 9.16
CA SER A 155 -18.82 1.23 10.09
C SER A 155 -19.38 0.15 10.98
N ARG A 156 -19.98 0.58 12.10
CA ARG A 156 -20.89 -0.28 12.86
C ARG A 156 -22.12 -0.66 12.05
#